data_AF-A0A1F4P3M5-F1
#
_entry.id   AF-A0A1F4P3M5-F1
#
_cell.length_a   1.000
_cell.length_b   1.000
_cell.length_c   1.000
_cell.angle_alpha   90.00
_cell.angle_beta   90.00
_cell.angle_gamma   90.00
#
_symmetry.space_group_name_H-M   'P 1'
#
loop_
_entity.id
_entity.type
_entity.pdbx_description
1 polymer ?
#
loop_
_entity_poly.entity_id
_entity_poly.type
_entity_poly.pdbx_seq_one_letter_code
_entity_poly.pdbx_strand_id
1 'polypeptide(L)' 'MTRATSKAELVPACQALERVIAHNHVFIPQWSAPTHRIVFNSWRLDQPAAMPPYSQGEGWAIDTWWARVVQR' A
#
# COMPACT_ATOMS: atom_id res chain seq x y z
N MET A 1 -12.40 -1.09 16.71
CA MET A 1 -11.88 -1.52 15.40
C MET A 1 -12.35 -2.93 15.03
N THR A 2 -11.99 -3.98 15.78
CA THR A 2 -12.22 -5.39 15.40
C THR A 2 -13.68 -5.84 15.35
N ARG A 3 -14.60 -5.09 15.97
CA ARG A 3 -16.05 -5.34 15.92
C ARG A 3 -16.83 -4.40 14.99
N ALA A 4 -16.17 -3.41 14.39
CA ALA A 4 -16.83 -2.49 13.48
C ALA A 4 -17.18 -3.23 12.18
N THR A 5 -18.43 -3.14 11.73
CA THR A 5 -18.90 -3.84 10.51
C THR A 5 -19.11 -2.90 9.33
N SER A 6 -19.03 -1.58 9.57
CA SER A 6 -19.13 -0.53 8.55
C SER A 6 -17.93 0.41 8.58
N LYS A 7 -17.64 1.06 7.44
CA LYS A 7 -16.58 2.08 7.37
C LYS A 7 -16.85 3.27 8.29
N ALA A 8 -18.12 3.66 8.43
CA ALA A 8 -18.56 4.75 9.29
C ALA A 8 -18.27 4.47 10.78
N GLU A 9 -18.32 3.20 11.20
CA GLU A 9 -17.89 2.78 12.54
C GLU A 9 -16.37 2.59 12.65
N LEU A 10 -15.74 2.06 11.60
CA LEU A 10 -14.32 1.71 11.62
C LEU A 10 -13.41 2.94 11.75
N VAL A 11 -13.66 3.99 10.96
CA VAL A 11 -12.83 5.21 10.93
C VAL A 11 -12.72 5.88 12.31
N PRO A 12 -13.82 6.23 13.00
CA PRO A 12 -13.72 6.85 14.33
C PRO A 12 -13.08 5.90 15.35
N ALA A 13 -13.31 4.58 15.24
CA ALA A 13 -12.68 3.62 16.14
C ALA A 13 -11.14 3.54 15.97
N CYS A 14 -10.64 3.63 14.72
CA CYS A 14 -9.20 3.70 14.46
C CYS A 14 -8.58 5.02 14.94
N GLN A 15 -9.28 6.14 14.72
CA GLN A 15 -8.84 7.45 15.19
C GLN A 15 -8.78 7.52 16.73
N ALA A 16 -9.76 6.92 17.43
CA ALA A 16 -9.74 6.84 18.88
C ALA A 16 -8.55 6.00 19.39
N LEU A 17 -8.25 4.88 18.72
CA LEU A 17 -7.10 4.02 19.05
C LEU A 17 -5.76 4.75 18.86
N GLU A 18 -5.62 5.49 17.75
CA GLU A 18 -4.42 6.29 17.48
C GLU A 18 -4.13 7.26 18.63
N ARG A 19 -5.15 7.99 19.11
CA ARG A 19 -4.99 8.92 20.25
C ARG A 19 -4.52 8.23 21.52
N VAL A 20 -5.00 7.02 21.80
CA VAL A 20 -4.58 6.21 22.96
C VAL A 20 -3.13 5.76 22.83
N ILE A 21 -2.73 5.29 21.64
CA ILE A 21 -1.34 4.88 21.37
C ILE A 21 -0.39 6.06 21.55
N ALA A 22 -0.73 7.22 20.97
CA ALA A 22 0.06 8.44 21.07
C ALA A 22 0.18 8.93 22.52
N HIS A 23 -0.93 8.97 23.27
CA HIS A 23 -0.93 9.46 24.65
C HIS A 23 -0.17 8.55 25.63
N ASN A 24 -0.25 7.23 25.43
CA ASN A 24 0.41 6.26 26.32
C ASN A 24 1.89 6.04 26.00
N HIS A 25 2.42 6.66 24.92
CA HIS A 25 3.82 6.53 24.52
C HIS A 25 4.29 5.07 24.35
N VAL A 26 3.38 4.17 23.97
CA VAL A 26 3.67 2.73 23.76
C VAL A 26 4.39 2.47 22.44
N PHE A 27 4.43 3.46 21.56
CA PHE A 27 5.10 3.42 20.27
C PHE A 27 5.72 4.78 19.96
N ILE A 28 6.93 4.77 19.40
CA ILE A 28 7.63 5.98 18.95
C ILE A 28 7.65 5.94 17.42
N PRO A 29 6.85 6.79 16.74
CA PRO A 29 6.91 6.91 15.30
C PRO A 29 8.31 7.34 14.85
N GLN A 30 8.85 6.64 13.85
CA GLN A 30 10.12 6.99 13.23
C GLN A 30 9.87 7.72 11.89
N TRP A 31 10.35 7.14 10.80
CA TRP A 31 10.24 7.67 9.45
C TRP A 31 9.48 6.70 8.55
N SER A 32 8.87 7.24 7.51
CA SER A 32 8.17 6.48 6.47
C SER A 32 8.43 7.12 5.11
N ALA A 33 8.56 6.31 4.07
CA ALA A 33 8.54 6.82 2.70
C ALA A 33 7.09 6.92 2.21
N PRO A 34 6.64 8.07 1.66
CA PRO A 34 5.29 8.21 1.14
C PRO A 34 5.08 7.50 -0.20
N THR A 35 6.17 7.07 -0.85
CA THR A 35 6.17 6.39 -2.15
C THR A 35 7.08 5.16 -2.12
N HIS A 36 6.70 4.13 -2.86
CA HIS A 36 7.51 2.95 -3.09
C HIS A 36 8.26 3.12 -4.42
N ARG A 37 9.59 3.09 -4.39
CA ARG A 37 10.44 3.32 -5.58
C ARG A 37 10.83 1.99 -6.20
N ILE A 38 10.55 1.82 -7.49
CA ILE A 38 10.83 0.59 -8.24
C ILE A 38 11.60 0.96 -9.51
N VAL A 39 12.55 0.10 -9.88
CA VAL A 39 13.24 0.14 -11.17
C VAL A 39 13.06 -1.21 -11.84
N PHE A 40 12.72 -1.22 -13.12
CA PHE A 40 12.45 -2.44 -13.88
C PHE A 40 12.87 -2.31 -15.34
N ASN A 41 13.00 -3.45 -16.03
CA ASN A 41 13.34 -3.48 -17.44
C ASN A 41 12.10 -3.21 -18.31
N SER A 42 11.91 -1.95 -18.71
CA SER A 42 10.79 -1.57 -19.58
C SER A 42 10.88 -2.15 -20.99
N TRP A 43 12.00 -2.70 -21.46
CA TRP A 43 12.03 -3.42 -22.75
C TRP A 43 11.41 -4.81 -22.66
N ARG A 44 11.36 -5.41 -21.47
CA ARG A 44 10.92 -6.80 -21.26
C ARG A 44 9.60 -6.94 -20.53
N LEU A 45 9.21 -5.95 -19.73
CA LEU A 45 8.01 -6.01 -18.90
C LEU A 45 7.00 -4.94 -19.32
N ASP A 46 5.73 -5.31 -19.35
CA ASP A 46 4.59 -4.42 -19.46
C ASP A 46 3.71 -4.47 -18.22
N GLN A 47 2.90 -3.44 -18.01
CA GLN A 47 2.11 -3.27 -16.79
C GLN A 47 0.72 -2.68 -17.06
N PRO A 48 -0.25 -2.84 -16.14
CA PRO A 48 -1.49 -2.09 -16.21
C PRO A 48 -1.23 -0.57 -16.22
N ALA A 49 -1.99 0.16 -17.04
CA ALA A 49 -1.82 1.60 -17.20
C ALA A 49 -2.13 2.40 -15.91
N ALA A 50 -3.01 1.87 -15.05
CA ALA A 50 -3.37 2.47 -13.78
C ALA A 50 -3.15 1.47 -12.63
N MET A 51 -2.46 1.92 -11.59
CA MET A 51 -2.28 1.15 -10.37
C MET A 51 -3.50 1.36 -9.45
N PRO A 52 -4.13 0.30 -8.93
CA PRO A 52 -5.24 0.43 -7.99
C PRO A 52 -4.79 1.07 -6.66
N PRO A 53 -5.68 1.79 -5.96
CA PRO A 53 -5.38 2.28 -4.61
C PRO A 53 -5.12 1.11 -3.66
N TYR A 54 -4.24 1.32 -2.68
CA TYR A 54 -3.84 0.33 -1.66
C TYR A 54 -3.05 -0.89 -2.17
N SER A 55 -2.57 -0.84 -3.42
CA SER A 55 -1.65 -1.85 -3.96
C SER A 55 -0.30 -1.79 -3.25
N GLN A 56 0.25 -2.96 -2.89
CA GLN A 56 1.60 -3.07 -2.34
C GLN A 56 2.61 -2.93 -3.47
N GLY A 57 3.62 -2.05 -3.33
CA GLY A 57 4.49 -1.63 -4.44
C GLY A 57 5.06 -2.78 -5.28
N GLU A 58 6.06 -3.50 -4.77
CA GLU A 58 6.66 -4.64 -5.48
C GLU A 58 5.66 -5.79 -5.71
N GLY A 59 4.83 -6.10 -4.71
CA GLY A 59 3.86 -7.20 -4.83
C GLY A 59 2.91 -7.03 -6.01
N TRP A 60 2.44 -5.80 -6.25
CA TRP A 60 1.61 -5.48 -7.41
C TRP A 60 2.34 -5.76 -8.73
N ALA A 61 3.62 -5.40 -8.83
CA ALA A 61 4.40 -5.67 -10.03
C ALA A 61 4.56 -7.17 -10.28
N ILE A 62 4.88 -7.95 -9.23
CA ILE A 62 5.03 -9.41 -9.32
C ILE A 62 3.73 -10.08 -9.74
N ASP A 63 2.60 -9.66 -9.14
CA ASP A 63 1.32 -10.34 -9.32
C ASP A 63 0.61 -9.95 -10.64
N THR A 64 0.90 -8.77 -11.19
CA THR A 64 0.09 -8.20 -12.29
C THR A 64 0.84 -7.87 -13.57
N TRP A 65 2.18 -7.79 -13.57
CA TRP A 65 2.93 -7.44 -14.78
C TRP A 65 3.23 -8.68 -15.62
N TRP A 66 3.51 -8.47 -16.90
CA TRP A 66 3.76 -9.56 -17.84
C TRP A 66 4.92 -9.27 -18.78
N ALA A 67 5.45 -10.33 -19.38
CA ALA A 67 6.50 -10.20 -20.39
C ALA A 67 5.92 -9.54 -21.66
N ARG A 68 6.61 -8.52 -22.18
CA ARG A 68 6.34 -8.03 -23.53
C ARG A 68 6.71 -9.09 -24.55
N VAL A 69 5.85 -9.27 -25.55
CA VAL A 69 6.22 -10.00 -26.76
C VAL A 69 7.16 -9.12 -27.56
N VAL A 70 8.46 -9.43 -27.52
CA VAL A 70 9.46 -8.77 -28.36
C VAL A 70 9.36 -9.38 -29.75
N GLN A 71 8.72 -8.68 -30.70
CA GLN A 71 8.84 -9.03 -32.12
C GLN A 71 10.29 -8.76 -32.55
N ARG A 72 10.95 -9.80 -33.06
CA ARG A 72 12.28 -9.72 -33.66
C ARG A 72 12.24 -9.03 -35.00
#